data_AF-A0A6I6MN49-F1
#
_entry.id   AF-A0A6I6MN49-F1
#
_cell.length_a   1.000
_cell.length_b   1.000
_cell.length_c   1.000
_cell.angle_alpha   90.00
_cell.angle_beta   90.00
_cell.angle_gamma   90.00
#
_symmetry.space_group_name_H-M   'P 1'
#
loop_
_entity.id
_entity.type
_entity.pdbx_description
1 polymer ?
#
loop_
_entity_poly.entity_id
_entity_poly.type
_entity_poly.pdbx_seq_one_letter_code
_entity_poly.pdbx_strand_id
1 'polypeptide(L)'
;MTRPIITDPAKFDGQPFVEGTSITVTEVQEYWRQPGVYAHEVRRRFPELSESELGAAVTYAPSEEPEFSFVADSEGPPKRCLRIWSAPPGWMFACDDVVEGTGPRPGFDTWEDSWERVLLYPEQYAPKDVVWRDERSGAIVDIYLIKPADEAPADGR
;
A
#
# COMPACT_ATOMS: atom_id res chain seq x y z
N MET A 1 14.12 -16.09 16.56
CA MET A 1 13.69 -15.66 15.21
C MET A 1 12.30 -15.07 15.39
N THR A 2 12.05 -13.86 14.86
CA THR A 2 10.74 -13.18 14.94
C THR A 2 9.80 -13.83 13.94
N ARG A 3 8.65 -14.33 14.40
CA ARG A 3 7.62 -14.88 13.51
C ARG A 3 6.94 -13.74 12.74
N PRO A 4 6.66 -13.93 11.44
CA PRO A 4 5.96 -12.92 10.66
C PRO A 4 4.50 -12.79 11.10
N ILE A 5 3.91 -11.64 10.80
CA ILE A 5 2.46 -11.47 10.83
C ILE A 5 1.94 -11.90 9.46
N ILE A 6 0.95 -12.78 9.46
CA ILE A 6 0.35 -13.35 8.24
C ILE A 6 -1.16 -13.10 8.22
N THR A 7 -1.72 -13.02 7.02
CA THR A 7 -3.15 -12.89 6.77
C THR A 7 -3.61 -14.11 5.99
N ASP A 8 -4.56 -14.88 6.53
CA ASP A 8 -5.13 -16.07 5.89
C ASP A 8 -6.66 -15.95 5.92
N PRO A 9 -7.34 -15.79 4.76
CA PRO A 9 -8.80 -15.65 4.70
C PRO A 9 -9.58 -16.82 5.33
N ALA A 10 -8.95 -18.00 5.47
CA ALA A 10 -9.58 -19.17 6.07
C ALA A 10 -9.43 -19.22 7.61
N LYS A 11 -8.67 -18.29 8.22
CA LYS A 11 -8.41 -18.25 9.66
C LYS A 11 -8.74 -16.88 10.24
N PHE A 12 -9.28 -16.88 11.46
CA PHE A 12 -9.58 -15.65 12.21
C PHE A 12 -10.35 -14.61 11.38
N ASP A 13 -11.28 -15.06 10.53
CA ASP A 13 -12.07 -14.23 9.62
C ASP A 13 -11.22 -13.31 8.71
N GLY A 14 -10.03 -13.77 8.31
CA GLY A 14 -9.09 -13.01 7.49
C GLY A 14 -8.31 -11.94 8.27
N GLN A 15 -8.34 -11.95 9.60
CA GLN A 15 -7.54 -11.03 10.40
C GLN A 15 -6.04 -11.41 10.37
N PRO A 16 -5.14 -10.41 10.41
CA PRO A 16 -3.72 -10.66 10.58
C PRO A 16 -3.41 -11.25 11.96
N PHE A 17 -2.53 -12.25 12.01
CA PHE A 17 -2.13 -12.95 13.23
C PHE A 17 -0.64 -13.31 13.20
N VAL A 18 -0.05 -13.56 14.38
CA VAL A 18 1.36 -13.98 14.45
C VAL A 18 1.46 -15.44 14.00
N GLU A 19 2.32 -15.73 13.03
CA GLU A 19 2.46 -17.08 12.49
C GLU A 19 2.72 -18.12 13.61
N GLY A 20 2.03 -19.25 13.56
CA GLY A 20 2.18 -20.32 14.56
C GLY A 20 1.55 -20.03 15.93
N THR A 21 0.77 -18.96 16.08
CA THR A 21 -0.07 -18.72 17.27
C THR A 21 -1.55 -18.61 16.92
N SER A 22 -2.40 -18.52 17.93
CA SER A 22 -3.81 -18.14 17.78
C SER A 22 -4.07 -16.68 18.17
N ILE A 23 -3.01 -15.86 18.25
CA ILE A 23 -3.10 -14.47 18.68
C ILE A 23 -3.20 -13.58 17.45
N THR A 24 -4.33 -12.90 17.31
CA THR A 24 -4.53 -11.91 16.26
C THR A 24 -3.83 -10.60 16.61
N VAL A 25 -3.42 -9.85 15.59
CA VAL A 25 -2.88 -8.49 15.76
C VAL A 25 -3.90 -7.59 16.45
N THR A 26 -5.18 -7.72 16.07
CA THR A 26 -6.29 -6.98 16.68
C THR A 26 -6.34 -7.20 18.19
N GLU A 27 -6.21 -8.44 18.67
CA GLU A 27 -6.23 -8.73 20.11
C GLU A 27 -5.09 -8.00 20.85
N VAL A 28 -3.87 -8.02 20.28
CA VAL A 28 -2.70 -7.34 20.87
C VAL A 28 -2.91 -5.83 20.88
N GLN A 29 -3.39 -5.26 19.79
CA GLN A 29 -3.61 -3.81 19.65
C GLN A 29 -4.74 -3.30 20.54
N GLU A 30 -5.86 -4.02 20.61
CA GLU A 30 -6.98 -3.68 21.48
C GLU A 30 -6.55 -3.70 22.95
N TYR A 31 -5.80 -4.71 23.37
CA TYR A 31 -5.27 -4.77 24.73
C TYR A 31 -4.27 -3.63 25.01
N TRP A 32 -3.34 -3.36 24.09
CA TRP A 32 -2.38 -2.26 24.20
C TRP A 32 -3.05 -0.88 24.32
N ARG A 33 -4.19 -0.65 23.63
CA ARG A 33 -4.92 0.62 23.65
C ARG A 33 -5.71 0.86 24.94
N GLN A 34 -5.86 -0.13 25.83
CA GLN A 34 -6.60 0.05 27.07
C GLN A 34 -5.88 1.01 28.03
N PRO A 35 -6.61 1.90 28.74
CA PRO A 35 -6.02 2.81 29.70
C PRO A 35 -5.23 2.06 30.79
N GLY A 36 -3.98 2.48 31.03
CA GLY A 36 -3.12 1.88 32.05
C GLY A 36 -2.42 0.59 31.65
N VAL A 37 -2.58 0.12 30.41
CA VAL A 37 -1.79 -0.99 29.88
C VAL A 37 -0.42 -0.48 29.40
N TYR A 38 0.63 -1.12 29.90
CA TYR A 38 2.02 -0.85 29.52
C TYR A 38 2.66 -2.13 28.95
N ALA A 39 3.85 -2.00 28.36
CA ALA A 39 4.55 -3.13 27.71
C ALA A 39 4.70 -4.38 28.57
N HIS A 40 4.91 -4.24 29.88
CA HIS A 40 5.02 -5.39 30.77
C HIS A 40 3.68 -6.12 30.96
N GLU A 41 2.55 -5.40 30.95
CA GLU A 41 1.21 -6.00 31.02
C GLU A 41 0.88 -6.75 29.74
N VAL A 42 1.27 -6.22 28.59
CA VAL A 42 1.09 -6.90 27.29
C VAL A 42 1.93 -8.18 27.22
N ARG A 43 3.18 -8.16 27.69
CA ARG A 43 4.01 -9.37 27.79
C ARG A 43 3.41 -10.42 28.72
N ARG A 44 2.80 -9.99 29.83
CA ARG A 44 2.12 -10.91 30.76
C ARG A 44 0.86 -11.53 30.14
N ARG A 45 0.13 -10.75 29.33
CA ARG A 45 -1.08 -11.20 28.64
C ARG A 45 -0.79 -12.18 27.50
N PHE A 46 0.29 -11.94 26.75
CA PHE A 46 0.70 -12.73 25.58
C PHE A 46 2.10 -13.35 25.77
N PRO A 47 2.28 -14.26 26.75
CA PRO A 47 3.59 -14.78 27.12
C PRO A 47 4.25 -15.65 26.03
N GLU A 48 3.47 -16.13 25.07
CA GLU A 48 3.96 -16.89 23.91
C GLU A 48 4.56 -16.00 22.81
N LEU A 49 4.37 -14.68 22.88
CA LEU A 49 4.96 -13.72 21.95
C LEU A 49 6.23 -13.11 22.54
N SER A 50 7.28 -13.08 21.74
CA SER A 50 8.51 -12.35 22.07
C SER A 50 8.28 -10.83 22.01
N GLU A 51 9.18 -10.07 22.63
CA GLU A 51 9.14 -8.60 22.61
C GLU A 51 9.13 -8.03 21.18
N SER A 52 9.88 -8.63 20.26
CA SER A 52 9.90 -8.22 18.85
C SER A 52 8.56 -8.47 18.15
N GLU A 53 7.88 -9.58 18.47
CA GLU A 53 6.59 -9.94 17.86
C GLU A 53 5.46 -9.06 18.42
N LEU A 54 5.52 -8.75 19.71
CA LEU A 54 4.63 -7.77 20.33
C LEU A 54 4.81 -6.38 19.73
N GLY A 55 6.06 -5.94 19.56
CA GLY A 55 6.36 -4.68 18.88
C GLY A 55 5.76 -4.67 17.47
N ALA A 56 6.02 -5.73 16.69
CA ALA A 56 5.48 -5.87 15.34
C ALA A 56 3.95 -5.83 15.32
N ALA A 57 3.26 -6.54 16.22
CA ALA A 57 1.80 -6.55 16.28
C ALA A 57 1.22 -5.20 16.72
N VAL A 58 1.82 -4.53 17.70
CA VAL A 58 1.37 -3.20 18.17
C VAL A 58 1.52 -2.16 17.05
N THR A 59 2.62 -2.21 16.30
CA THR A 59 2.88 -1.26 15.20
C THR A 59 2.38 -1.74 13.84
N TYR A 60 1.71 -2.89 13.79
CA TYR A 60 1.22 -3.44 12.53
C TYR A 60 0.15 -2.50 11.95
N ALA A 61 0.48 -1.91 10.82
CA ALA A 61 -0.50 -1.42 9.87
C ALA A 61 -0.58 -2.47 8.77
N PRO A 62 -1.78 -2.90 8.34
CA PRO A 62 -1.88 -3.68 7.13
C PRO A 62 -1.19 -2.89 6.02
N SER A 63 -0.42 -3.59 5.18
CA SER A 63 -0.12 -3.07 3.86
C SER A 63 -1.47 -2.87 3.21
N GLU A 64 -1.95 -1.63 3.15
CA GLU A 64 -3.05 -1.28 2.27
C GLU A 64 -2.52 -1.55 0.88
N GLU A 65 -2.73 -2.76 0.37
CA GLU A 65 -2.57 -2.99 -1.06
C GLU A 65 -3.46 -1.95 -1.72
N PRO A 66 -2.89 -1.09 -2.57
CA PRO A 66 -3.66 -0.04 -3.19
C PRO A 66 -4.83 -0.70 -3.94
N GLU A 67 -6.06 -0.24 -3.69
CA GLU A 67 -7.25 -0.73 -4.40
C GLU A 67 -7.03 -0.68 -5.91
N PHE A 68 -6.35 0.38 -6.34
CA PHE A 68 -5.94 0.59 -7.72
C PHE A 68 -4.44 0.78 -7.80
N SER A 69 -3.77 -0.01 -8.65
CA SER A 69 -2.39 0.25 -9.05
C SER A 69 -2.25 0.07 -10.55
N PHE A 70 -1.75 1.10 -11.23
CA PHE A 70 -1.57 1.15 -12.66
C PHE A 70 -0.11 1.43 -12.98
N VAL A 71 0.39 0.74 -14.01
CA VAL A 71 1.76 0.91 -14.49
C VAL A 71 1.77 1.11 -16.00
N ALA A 72 2.71 1.91 -16.48
CA ALA A 72 2.95 2.07 -17.91
C ALA A 72 4.44 2.28 -18.19
N ASP A 73 4.91 1.76 -19.32
CA ASP A 73 6.26 2.00 -19.80
C ASP A 73 6.24 3.04 -20.92
N SER A 74 7.13 4.03 -20.84
CA SER A 74 7.41 4.98 -21.92
C SER A 74 8.65 4.53 -22.69
N GLU A 75 8.48 4.27 -23.99
CA GLU A 75 9.56 3.80 -24.88
C GLU A 75 10.49 4.92 -25.38
N GLY A 76 10.12 6.19 -25.19
CA GLY A 76 10.96 7.33 -25.56
C GLY A 76 12.23 7.40 -24.71
N PRO A 77 13.36 7.94 -25.21
CA PRO A 77 14.54 8.19 -24.38
C PRO A 77 14.36 9.46 -23.51
N PRO A 78 14.59 9.38 -22.18
CA PRO A 78 14.94 8.20 -21.39
C PRO A 78 13.72 7.28 -21.16
N LYS A 79 13.95 5.95 -21.21
CA LYS A 79 12.91 4.98 -20.89
C LYS A 79 12.43 5.19 -19.47
N ARG A 80 11.12 5.24 -19.26
CA ARG A 80 10.51 5.50 -17.96
C ARG A 80 9.44 4.48 -17.64
N CYS A 81 9.32 4.16 -16.36
CA CYS A 81 8.19 3.42 -15.80
C CYS A 81 7.33 4.43 -15.00
N LEU A 82 6.07 4.56 -15.39
CA LEU A 82 5.10 5.41 -14.73
C LEU A 82 4.23 4.52 -13.83
N ARG A 83 3.95 5.00 -12.62
CA ARG A 83 3.13 4.28 -11.65
C ARG A 83 2.11 5.22 -11.06
N ILE A 84 0.87 4.77 -10.99
CA ILE A 84 -0.22 5.46 -10.29
C ILE A 84 -0.86 4.47 -9.34
N TRP A 85 -1.02 4.83 -8.07
CA TRP A 85 -1.70 3.95 -7.12
C TRP A 85 -2.52 4.74 -6.10
N SER A 86 -3.60 4.13 -5.61
CA SER A 86 -4.41 4.69 -4.53
C SER A 86 -3.70 4.49 -3.19
N ALA A 87 -3.46 5.53 -2.41
CA ALA A 87 -2.91 5.41 -1.07
C ALA A 87 -3.49 6.53 -0.18
N PRO A 88 -4.05 6.24 1.00
CA PRO A 88 -4.60 7.29 1.85
C PRO A 88 -3.56 8.39 2.16
N PRO A 89 -3.93 9.67 2.04
CA PRO A 89 -5.28 10.21 1.87
C PRO A 89 -5.75 10.41 0.40
N GLY A 90 -5.02 9.97 -0.63
CA GLY A 90 -5.36 10.26 -2.02
C GLY A 90 -4.74 9.31 -3.05
N TRP A 91 -4.14 9.89 -4.09
CA TRP A 91 -3.52 9.16 -5.18
C TRP A 91 -2.06 9.54 -5.30
N MET A 92 -1.26 8.53 -5.63
CA MET A 92 0.18 8.66 -5.78
C MET A 92 0.55 8.52 -7.24
N PHE A 93 1.56 9.29 -7.67
CA PHE A 93 2.21 9.14 -8.96
C PHE A 93 3.72 9.07 -8.78
N ALA A 94 4.36 8.14 -9.47
CA ALA A 94 5.81 8.06 -9.56
C ALA A 94 6.26 7.85 -11.00
N CYS A 95 7.41 8.40 -11.33
CA CYS A 95 8.07 8.23 -12.61
C CYS A 95 9.51 7.75 -12.38
N ASP A 96 9.76 6.48 -12.66
CA ASP A 96 11.05 5.85 -12.47
C ASP A 96 11.84 5.84 -13.78
N ASP A 97 13.12 6.19 -13.72
CA ASP A 97 14.00 6.04 -14.88
C ASP A 97 14.42 4.57 -15.01
N VAL A 98 14.25 4.01 -16.21
CA VAL A 98 14.65 2.65 -16.53
C VAL A 98 16.05 2.67 -17.10
N VAL A 99 17.03 2.34 -16.25
CA VAL A 99 18.42 2.19 -16.66
C VAL A 99 18.70 0.73 -17.02
N GLU A 100 19.10 0.49 -18.27
CA GLU A 100 19.39 -0.84 -18.79
C GLU A 100 20.35 -1.62 -17.87
N GLY A 101 20.00 -2.86 -17.55
CA GLY A 101 20.80 -3.73 -16.69
C GLY A 101 20.69 -3.47 -15.18
N THR A 102 20.03 -2.39 -14.73
CA THR A 102 19.86 -2.13 -13.28
C THR A 102 18.40 -2.06 -12.81
N GLY A 103 17.45 -2.17 -13.74
CA GLY A 103 16.02 -2.10 -13.43
C GLY A 103 15.52 -0.67 -13.21
N PRO A 104 14.23 -0.51 -12.86
CA PRO A 104 13.66 0.80 -12.53
C PRO A 104 14.36 1.34 -11.29
N ARG A 105 14.85 2.58 -11.38
CA ARG A 105 15.36 3.32 -10.23
C ARG A 105 14.31 4.34 -9.83
N PRO A 106 13.97 4.44 -8.53
CA PRO A 106 13.08 5.49 -8.04
C PRO A 106 13.51 6.83 -8.62
N GLY A 107 12.63 7.43 -9.42
CA GLY A 107 12.84 8.81 -9.84
C GLY A 107 12.85 9.73 -8.62
N PHE A 108 13.36 10.94 -8.77
CA PHE A 108 13.30 11.93 -7.70
C PHE A 108 11.88 12.40 -7.38
N ASP A 109 10.92 12.06 -8.24
CA ASP A 109 9.60 12.62 -8.18
C ASP A 109 8.54 11.56 -7.85
N THR A 110 8.12 11.58 -6.58
CA THR A 110 6.86 10.97 -6.13
C THR A 110 5.94 12.10 -5.72
N TRP A 111 4.71 12.09 -6.21
CA TRP A 111 3.69 13.09 -5.89
C TRP A 111 2.46 12.43 -5.29
N GLU A 112 1.86 13.13 -4.33
CA GLU A 112 0.57 12.81 -3.71
C GLU A 112 -0.42 13.91 -4.10
N ASP A 113 -1.56 13.54 -4.71
CA ASP A 113 -2.59 14.49 -5.14
C ASP A 113 -3.97 13.82 -5.30
N SER A 114 -4.98 14.57 -5.76
CA SER A 114 -6.29 14.00 -6.18
C SER A 114 -6.16 13.20 -7.48
N TRP A 115 -7.12 12.32 -7.77
CA TRP A 115 -7.14 11.53 -9.01
C TRP A 115 -7.06 12.40 -10.27
N GLU A 116 -7.87 13.46 -10.34
CA GLU A 116 -7.93 14.36 -11.49
C GLU A 116 -6.61 15.07 -11.70
N ARG A 117 -5.94 15.46 -10.59
CA ARG A 117 -4.64 16.11 -10.65
C ARG A 117 -3.55 15.11 -11.02
N VAL A 118 -3.58 13.91 -10.45
CA VAL A 118 -2.70 12.81 -10.84
C VAL A 118 -2.79 12.56 -12.34
N LEU A 119 -3.98 12.50 -12.95
CA LEU A 119 -4.15 12.28 -14.40
C LEU A 119 -3.54 13.37 -15.30
N LEU A 120 -3.40 14.62 -14.83
CA LEU A 120 -2.75 15.68 -15.60
C LEU A 120 -1.23 15.50 -15.71
N TYR A 121 -0.60 14.79 -14.78
CA TYR A 121 0.84 14.55 -14.81
C TYR A 121 1.24 13.53 -15.89
N PRO A 122 0.61 12.34 -16.05
CA PRO A 122 0.79 11.43 -17.16
C PRO A 122 0.81 12.12 -18.52
N GLU A 123 -0.11 13.05 -18.79
CA GLU A 123 -0.09 13.80 -20.05
C GLU A 123 1.18 14.65 -20.21
N GLN A 124 1.67 15.29 -19.13
CA GLN A 124 2.90 16.10 -19.19
C GLN A 124 4.16 15.23 -19.37
N TYR A 125 4.21 14.08 -18.71
CA TYR A 125 5.40 13.21 -18.72
C TYR A 125 5.39 12.18 -19.86
N ALA A 126 4.22 11.82 -20.40
CA ALA A 126 4.04 10.83 -21.45
C ALA A 126 2.71 10.98 -22.23
N PRO A 127 2.58 12.00 -23.09
CA PRO A 127 1.27 12.40 -23.64
C PRO A 127 0.63 11.46 -24.67
N LYS A 128 1.33 10.49 -25.30
CA LYS A 128 0.80 9.87 -26.55
C LYS A 128 1.06 8.38 -26.82
N ASP A 129 2.05 7.75 -26.19
CA ASP A 129 2.48 6.39 -26.58
C ASP A 129 2.49 5.37 -25.45
N VAL A 130 2.05 5.73 -24.25
CA VAL A 130 2.06 4.84 -23.09
C VAL A 130 0.81 3.98 -23.02
N VAL A 131 1.00 2.68 -22.82
CA VAL A 131 -0.07 1.72 -22.58
C VAL A 131 -0.15 1.42 -21.10
N TRP A 132 -1.21 1.90 -20.45
CA TRP A 132 -1.45 1.62 -19.04
C TRP A 132 -1.96 0.20 -18.83
N ARG A 133 -1.49 -0.40 -17.74
CA ARG A 133 -1.87 -1.73 -17.30
C ARG A 133 -2.20 -1.71 -15.83
N ASP A 134 -3.23 -2.46 -15.44
CA ASP A 134 -3.45 -2.80 -14.05
C ASP A 134 -2.29 -3.66 -13.53
N GLU A 135 -1.61 -3.23 -12.46
CA GLU A 135 -0.38 -3.87 -11.98
C GLU A 135 -0.64 -5.31 -11.49
N ARG A 136 -1.84 -5.56 -10.96
CA ARG A 136 -2.22 -6.86 -10.38
C ARG A 136 -2.55 -7.90 -11.47
N SER A 137 -3.33 -7.51 -12.47
CA SER A 137 -3.85 -8.41 -13.50
C SER A 137 -3.07 -8.35 -14.82
N GLY A 138 -2.29 -7.29 -15.05
CA GLY A 138 -1.61 -7.01 -16.32
C GLY A 138 -2.52 -6.57 -17.46
N ALA A 139 -3.84 -6.46 -17.20
CA ALA A 139 -4.82 -6.06 -18.20
C ALA A 139 -4.56 -4.63 -18.68
N ILE A 140 -4.69 -4.38 -19.99
CA ILE A 140 -4.63 -3.02 -20.53
C ILE A 140 -5.84 -2.24 -20.01
N VAL A 141 -5.60 -1.05 -19.49
CA VAL A 141 -6.63 -0.16 -18.96
C VAL A 141 -6.52 1.21 -19.60
N ASP A 142 -7.67 1.87 -19.75
CA ASP A 142 -7.71 3.30 -20.05
C ASP A 142 -7.96 4.03 -18.73
N ILE A 143 -6.89 4.53 -18.12
CA ILE A 143 -6.98 5.19 -16.82
C ILE A 143 -7.83 6.46 -16.86
N TYR A 144 -7.99 7.12 -18.02
CA TYR A 144 -8.79 8.34 -18.12
C TYR A 144 -10.31 8.08 -18.06
N LEU A 145 -10.72 6.81 -18.17
CA LEU A 145 -12.11 6.38 -18.07
C LEU A 145 -12.45 5.77 -16.70
N ILE A 146 -11.45 5.60 -15.83
CA ILE A 146 -11.65 5.03 -14.50
C ILE A 146 -12.29 6.09 -13.60
N LYS A 147 -13.33 5.66 -12.88
CA LYS A 147 -13.98 6.43 -11.82
C LYS A 147 -13.69 5.71 -10.50
N PRO A 148 -12.71 6.17 -9.72
CA PRO A 148 -12.47 5.67 -8.38
C PRO A 148 -13.76 5.66 -7.56
N ALA A 149 -13.93 4.65 -6.71
CA ALA A 149 -15.15 4.51 -5.90
C ALA A 149 -15.34 5.64 -4.86
N ASP A 150 -14.31 6.46 -4.62
CA ASP A 150 -14.35 7.62 -3.74
C ASP A 150 -14.23 8.95 -4.50
N GLU A 151 -15.22 9.25 -5.36
CA GLU A 151 -15.77 10.61 -5.38
C GLU A 151 -16.83 10.71 -4.28
N ALA A 152 -16.43 10.55 -3.01
CA ALA A 152 -17.26 11.08 -1.94
C ALA A 152 -17.29 12.60 -2.16
N PRO A 153 -18.48 13.23 -2.32
CA PRO A 153 -18.51 14.68 -2.44
C PRO A 153 -17.83 15.25 -1.20
N ALA A 154 -16.91 16.18 -1.41
CA ALA A 154 -16.43 17.09 -0.37
C ALA A 154 -17.59 18.01 0.05
N ASP A 155 -18.69 17.44 0.53
CA ASP A 155 -19.80 18.18 1.12
C ASP A 155 -19.77 17.89 2.62
N GLY A 156 -19.22 18.85 3.35
CA GLY A 156 -18.82 18.63 4.73
C GLY A 156 -18.66 19.85 5.62
N ARG A 157 -19.38 20.96 5.33
CA ARG A 157 -19.64 22.12 6.21
C ARG A 157 -18.51 23.14 6.45
#